data_AF-A0A968LWC4-F1
#
_entry.id   AF-A0A968LWC4-F1
#
_cell.length_a   1.000
_cell.length_b   1.000
_cell.length_c   1.000
_cell.angle_alpha   90.00
_cell.angle_beta   90.00
_cell.angle_gamma   90.00
#
_symmetry.space_group_name_H-M   'P 1'
#
loop_
_entity.id
_entity.type
_entity.pdbx_description
1 polymer ?
#
loop_
_entity_poly.entity_id
_entity_poly.type
_entity_poly.pdbx_seq_one_letter_code
_entity_poly.pdbx_strand_id
1 'polypeptide(L)'
;MTDTNLPLLVQQMLKPEFYPHPVTATIDLIQTHVSYVLLTGEFVYKLKKPVNYGFLDFSTLEKRKHFCHEELRLNQRGAAELYLAVLPITQQGDTFSLGGAGETIEYV
;
A
#
# COMPACT_ATOMS: atom_id res chain seq x y z
N MET A 1 0.05 19.50 9.98
CA MET A 1 1.47 19.63 9.58
C MET A 1 1.75 18.47 8.65
N THR A 2 1.92 18.74 7.36
CA THR A 2 2.27 17.71 6.37
C THR A 2 3.70 17.24 6.66
N ASP A 3 3.85 16.03 7.17
CA ASP A 3 5.15 15.38 7.37
C ASP A 3 5.95 15.43 6.06
N THR A 4 6.97 16.28 6.01
CA THR A 4 7.77 16.58 4.81
C THR A 4 8.72 15.43 4.41
N ASN A 5 8.55 14.24 5.02
CA ASN A 5 9.43 13.07 4.89
C ASN A 5 8.74 11.81 4.34
N LEU A 6 7.50 11.91 3.83
CA LEU A 6 6.86 10.75 3.21
C LEU A 6 7.44 10.46 1.83
N PRO A 7 7.59 9.18 1.43
CA PRO A 7 7.92 8.83 0.05
C PRO A 7 6.92 9.45 -0.93
N LEU A 8 7.39 9.85 -2.12
CA LEU A 8 6.55 10.47 -3.15
C LEU A 8 5.30 9.64 -3.47
N LEU A 9 5.44 8.31 -3.52
CA LEU A 9 4.31 7.40 -3.67
C LEU A 9 3.24 7.62 -2.60
N VAL A 10 3.62 7.61 -1.31
CA VAL A 10 2.67 7.79 -0.20
C VAL A 10 2.03 9.19 -0.25
N GLN A 11 2.78 10.21 -0.65
CA GLN A 11 2.22 11.55 -0.87
C GLN A 11 1.15 11.55 -1.97
N GLN A 12 1.32 10.77 -3.04
CA GLN A 12 0.30 10.64 -4.08
C GLN A 12 -0.88 9.78 -3.63
N MET A 13 -0.64 8.72 -2.87
CA MET A 13 -1.71 7.90 -2.28
C MET A 13 -2.56 8.67 -1.26
N LEU A 14 -2.09 9.80 -0.73
CA LEU A 14 -2.88 10.71 0.11
C LEU A 14 -3.85 11.60 -0.69
N LYS A 15 -3.89 11.47 -2.02
CA LYS A 15 -4.78 12.23 -2.89
C LYS A 15 -5.97 11.36 -3.33
N PRO A 16 -7.23 11.84 -3.22
CA PRO A 16 -8.42 11.09 -3.63
C PRO A 16 -8.35 10.52 -5.05
N GLU A 17 -7.78 11.26 -6.00
CA GLU A 17 -7.66 10.88 -7.41
C GLU A 17 -6.73 9.69 -7.68
N PHE A 18 -5.99 9.21 -6.68
CA PHE A 18 -5.17 8.01 -6.80
C PHE A 18 -6.01 6.73 -6.86
N TYR A 19 -7.22 6.75 -6.29
CA TYR A 19 -8.06 5.57 -6.12
C TYR A 19 -9.15 5.47 -7.19
N PRO A 20 -9.49 4.25 -7.64
CA PRO A 20 -10.52 4.04 -8.67
C PRO A 20 -11.95 4.20 -8.14
N HIS A 21 -12.13 4.30 -6.82
CA HIS A 21 -13.42 4.49 -6.16
C HIS A 21 -13.54 5.91 -5.59
N PRO A 22 -14.77 6.41 -5.35
CA PRO A 22 -14.95 7.68 -4.67
C PRO A 22 -14.31 7.67 -3.27
N VAL A 23 -13.54 8.72 -2.98
CA VAL A 23 -13.01 8.99 -1.64
C VAL A 23 -13.56 10.33 -1.19
N THR A 24 -14.59 10.29 -0.34
CA THR A 24 -15.37 11.47 0.07
C THR A 24 -14.92 12.06 1.40
N ALA A 25 -14.20 11.29 2.21
CA ALA A 25 -13.62 11.71 3.47
C ALA A 25 -12.11 12.01 3.31
N THR A 26 -11.53 12.69 4.30
CA THR A 26 -10.08 12.87 4.38
C THR A 26 -9.39 11.51 4.48
N ILE A 27 -8.29 11.33 3.73
CA ILE A 27 -7.48 10.12 3.80
C ILE A 27 -6.60 10.19 5.04
N ASP A 28 -6.84 9.30 5.98
CA ASP A 28 -6.00 9.16 7.18
C ASP A 28 -4.83 8.21 6.91
N LEU A 29 -3.62 8.66 7.24
CA LEU A 29 -2.41 7.86 7.18
C LEU A 29 -2.02 7.38 8.57
N ILE A 30 -2.09 6.06 8.77
CA ILE A 30 -1.53 5.40 9.95
C ILE A 30 -0.18 4.80 9.58
N GLN A 31 0.83 5.09 10.40
CA GLN A 31 2.18 4.56 10.22
C GLN A 31 2.52 3.56 11.32
N THR A 32 3.09 2.44 10.91
CA THR A 32 3.74 1.48 11.81
C THR A 32 5.23 1.43 11.49
N HIS A 33 5.98 0.61 12.24
CA HIS A 33 7.39 0.34 11.94
C HIS A 33 7.61 -0.24 10.54
N VAL A 34 6.65 -1.04 10.03
CA VAL A 34 6.83 -1.85 8.82
C VAL A 34 5.84 -1.52 7.70
N SER A 35 4.88 -0.62 7.92
CA SER A 35 3.83 -0.34 6.93
C SER A 35 3.28 1.07 7.02
N TYR A 36 2.76 1.55 5.90
CA TYR A 36 1.82 2.65 5.79
C TYR A 36 0.42 2.07 5.58
N VAL A 37 -0.59 2.59 6.28
CA VAL A 37 -1.99 2.17 6.16
C VAL A 37 -2.79 3.41 5.83
N LEU A 38 -3.47 3.40 4.68
CA LEU A 38 -4.26 4.52 4.18
C LEU A 38 -5.73 4.18 4.28
N LEU A 39 -6.48 4.96 5.07
CA LEU A 39 -7.91 4.82 5.23
C LEU A 39 -8.60 5.73 4.23
N THR A 40 -9.33 5.14 3.28
CA THR A 40 -9.92 5.87 2.13
C THR A 40 -11.44 5.87 2.14
N GLY A 41 -12.04 5.64 3.32
CA GLY A 41 -13.46 5.40 3.50
C GLY A 41 -13.76 3.91 3.52
N GLU A 42 -14.43 3.41 2.48
CA GLU A 42 -14.85 1.99 2.39
C GLU A 42 -13.66 1.03 2.29
N PHE A 43 -12.55 1.47 1.69
CA PHE A 43 -11.36 0.65 1.47
C PHE A 43 -10.18 1.12 2.31
N VAL A 44 -9.30 0.16 2.63
CA VAL A 44 -8.01 0.38 3.29
C VAL A 44 -6.91 -0.21 2.43
N TYR A 45 -5.86 0.57 2.21
CA TYR A 45 -4.68 0.14 1.45
C TYR A 45 -3.47 0.07 2.37
N LYS A 46 -2.72 -1.03 2.32
CA LYS A 46 -1.57 -1.26 3.19
C LYS A 46 -0.29 -1.48 2.40
N LEU A 47 0.60 -0.51 2.48
CA LEU A 47 1.91 -0.54 1.84
C LEU A 47 2.98 -1.02 2.82
N LYS A 48 3.80 -2.01 2.44
CA LYS A 48 4.93 -2.46 3.28
C LYS A 48 6.15 -1.57 3.06
N LYS A 49 6.83 -1.17 4.14
CA LYS A 49 8.07 -0.37 4.09
C LYS A 49 9.26 -1.25 3.68
N PRO A 50 10.25 -0.72 2.92
CA PRO A 50 11.41 -1.48 2.47
C PRO A 50 12.46 -1.64 3.58
N VAL A 51 12.14 -2.44 4.61
CA VAL A 51 12.95 -2.60 5.82
C VAL A 51 13.44 -4.03 6.01
N ASN A 52 14.54 -4.22 6.75
CA ASN A 52 15.01 -5.51 7.22
C ASN A 52 15.44 -5.40 8.68
N TYR A 53 14.75 -6.14 9.56
CA TYR A 53 15.01 -6.19 11.00
C TYR A 53 15.66 -7.51 11.46
N GLY A 54 16.13 -8.34 10.54
CA GLY A 54 16.72 -9.66 10.81
C GLY A 54 15.68 -10.76 11.04
N PHE A 55 14.59 -10.47 11.75
CA PHE A 55 13.45 -11.39 11.90
C PHE A 55 12.31 -11.13 10.90
N LEU A 56 12.38 -10.01 10.17
CA LEU A 56 11.41 -9.60 9.16
C LEU A 56 12.16 -8.90 8.04
N ASP A 57 11.91 -9.31 6.80
CA ASP A 57 12.62 -8.80 5.64
C ASP A 57 11.66 -8.43 4.50
N PHE A 58 11.46 -7.13 4.31
CA PHE A 58 10.70 -6.49 3.25
C PHE A 58 11.61 -5.68 2.31
N SER A 59 12.91 -5.93 2.30
CA SER A 59 13.91 -5.13 1.59
C SER A 59 13.76 -5.11 0.07
N THR A 60 13.25 -6.19 -0.52
CA THR A 60 13.07 -6.33 -1.98
C THR A 60 11.59 -6.32 -2.35
N LEU A 61 11.29 -5.93 -3.60
CA LEU A 61 9.93 -5.90 -4.11
C LEU A 61 9.31 -7.30 -4.12
N GLU A 62 10.08 -8.33 -4.47
CA GLU A 62 9.67 -9.72 -4.48
C GLU A 62 9.28 -10.20 -3.08
N LYS A 63 10.07 -9.84 -2.06
CA LYS A 63 9.73 -10.15 -0.66
C LYS A 63 8.45 -9.44 -0.23
N ARG A 64 8.28 -8.15 -0.56
CA ARG A 64 7.05 -7.42 -0.22
C ARG A 64 5.83 -8.05 -0.88
N LYS A 65 5.91 -8.38 -2.17
CA LYS A 65 4.87 -9.15 -2.89
C LYS A 65 4.52 -10.45 -2.18
N HIS A 66 5.53 -11.27 -1.88
CA HIS A 66 5.36 -12.55 -1.19
C HIS A 66 4.62 -12.38 0.13
N PHE A 67 5.06 -11.44 0.98
CA PHE A 67 4.45 -11.21 2.29
C PHE A 67 3.07 -10.54 2.22
N CYS A 68 2.75 -9.76 1.18
CA CYS A 68 1.38 -9.29 0.94
C CYS A 68 0.44 -10.48 0.66
N HIS A 69 0.87 -11.44 -0.18
CA HIS A 69 0.08 -12.64 -0.44
C HIS A 69 -0.04 -13.55 0.79
N GLU A 70 1.01 -13.70 1.59
CA GLU A 70 0.93 -14.46 2.84
C GLU A 70 -0.03 -13.80 3.85
N GLU A 71 -0.01 -12.47 3.96
CA GLU A 71 -0.97 -11.73 4.81
C GLU A 71 -2.41 -11.97 4.36
N LEU A 72 -2.69 -11.89 3.05
CA LEU A 72 -3.98 -12.21 2.46
C LEU A 72 -4.40 -13.65 2.78
N ARG A 73 -3.55 -14.64 2.47
CA ARG A 73 -3.82 -16.08 2.64
C ARG A 73 -4.05 -16.48 4.10
N LEU A 74 -3.34 -15.86 5.03
CA LEU A 74 -3.47 -16.15 6.46
C LEU A 74 -4.73 -15.51 7.03
N ASN A 75 -4.98 -14.24 6.73
CA ASN A 75 -6.04 -13.49 7.38
C ASN A 75 -7.43 -13.75 6.78
N GLN A 76 -7.54 -14.14 5.51
CA GLN A 76 -8.83 -14.51 4.91
C GLN A 76 -9.56 -15.62 5.66
N ARG A 77 -8.85 -16.50 6.39
CA ARG A 77 -9.49 -17.56 7.19
C ARG A 77 -10.31 -17.02 8.35
N GLY A 78 -9.94 -15.84 8.88
CA GLY A 78 -10.62 -15.20 10.01
C GLY A 78 -11.37 -13.92 9.64
N ALA A 79 -11.11 -13.34 8.47
CA ALA A 79 -11.65 -12.05 8.05
C ALA A 79 -11.70 -11.92 6.52
N ALA A 80 -12.30 -12.90 5.82
CA ALA A 80 -12.33 -12.94 4.35
C ALA A 80 -12.82 -11.64 3.70
N GLU A 81 -13.84 -11.01 4.28
CA GLU A 81 -14.44 -9.78 3.77
C GLU A 81 -13.55 -8.53 3.92
N LEU A 82 -12.54 -8.58 4.80
CA LEU A 82 -11.60 -7.47 5.01
C LEU A 82 -10.34 -7.56 4.15
N TYR A 83 -9.97 -8.77 3.71
CA TYR A 83 -8.75 -9.01 2.94
C TYR A 83 -9.09 -9.39 1.51
N LEU A 84 -9.18 -8.37 0.66
CA LEU A 84 -9.79 -8.46 -0.67
C LEU A 84 -8.83 -8.98 -1.75
N ALA A 85 -7.67 -8.34 -1.88
CA ALA A 85 -6.70 -8.65 -2.94
C ALA A 85 -5.32 -8.09 -2.61
N VAL A 86 -4.32 -8.51 -3.38
CA VAL A 86 -3.02 -7.83 -3.49
C VAL A 86 -2.99 -7.14 -4.85
N LEU A 87 -2.73 -5.83 -4.87
CA LEU A 87 -2.72 -5.04 -6.10
C LEU A 87 -1.32 -4.45 -6.36
N PRO A 88 -0.83 -4.48 -7.62
CA PRO A 88 0.41 -3.81 -7.96
C PRO A 88 0.19 -2.29 -8.01
N ILE A 89 1.20 -1.55 -7.56
CA ILE A 89 1.37 -0.13 -7.83
C ILE A 89 2.40 0.01 -8.93
N THR A 90 2.00 0.68 -10.00
CA THR A 90 2.85 0.93 -11.16
C THR A 90 3.30 2.38 -11.23
N GLN A 91 4.48 2.62 -11.77
CA GLN A 91 5.04 3.95 -11.99
C GLN A 91 5.26 4.24 -13.47
N GLN A 92 4.92 5.46 -13.87
CA GLN A 92 5.25 6.05 -15.16
C GLN A 92 5.77 7.48 -14.94
N GLY A 93 7.08 7.67 -15.08
CA GLY A 93 7.72 8.93 -14.66
C GLY A 93 7.53 9.15 -13.16
N ASP A 94 7.01 10.31 -12.78
CA ASP A 94 6.70 10.63 -11.38
C ASP A 94 5.25 10.29 -10.99
N THR A 95 4.46 9.66 -11.87
CA THR A 95 3.07 9.30 -11.59
C THR A 95 2.95 7.84 -11.18
N PHE A 96 2.21 7.60 -10.09
CA PHE A 96 1.90 6.26 -9.60
C PHE A 96 0.42 5.92 -9.81
N SER A 97 0.10 4.64 -10.01
CA SER A 97 -1.28 4.18 -10.19
C SER A 97 -1.47 2.76 -9.70
N LEU A 98 -2.68 2.43 -9.22
CA LEU A 98 -3.08 1.05 -8.91
C LEU A 98 -3.33 0.28 -10.21
N GLY A 99 -2.51 -0.74 -10.51
CA GLY A 99 -2.70 -1.62 -11.66
C GLY A 99 -2.58 -0.95 -13.04
N GLY A 100 -1.81 0.12 -13.16
CA GLY A 100 -1.60 0.83 -14.43
C GLY A 100 -0.65 0.12 -15.42
N ALA A 101 -0.36 0.77 -16.55
CA ALA A 101 0.48 0.21 -17.63
C ALA A 101 2.00 0.37 -17.40
N GLY A 102 2.43 0.90 -16.25
CA GLY A 102 3.82 1.19 -15.92
C GLY A 102 4.59 0.02 -15.30
N GLU A 103 5.85 0.26 -14.93
CA GLU A 103 6.64 -0.70 -14.16
C GLU A 103 6.04 -0.88 -12.77
N THR A 104 5.88 -2.13 -12.31
CA THR A 104 5.42 -2.38 -10.94
C THR A 104 6.56 -2.08 -9.97
N ILE A 105 6.34 -1.12 -9.08
CA ILE A 105 7.33 -0.68 -8.10
C ILE A 105 6.95 -1.00 -6.66
N GLU A 106 5.67 -1.31 -6.39
CA GLU A 106 5.22 -1.73 -5.06
C GLU A 106 3.91 -2.54 -5.09
N TYR A 107 3.49 -3.07 -3.95
CA TYR A 107 2.21 -3.77 -3.78
C TYR A 107 1.45 -3.28 -2.54
N VAL A 108 0.12 -3.28 -2.65
CA VAL A 108 -0.82 -3.02 -1.53
C VAL A 108 -1.78 -4.17 -1.33
#